data_AF-A0A832Z5Y6-F1
#
_entry.id   AF-A0A832Z5Y6-F1
#
_cell.length_a   1.000
_cell.length_b   1.000
_cell.length_c   1.000
_cell.angle_alpha   90.00
_cell.angle_beta   90.00
_cell.angle_gamma   90.00
#
_symmetry.space_group_name_H-M   'P 1'
#
loop_
_entity.id
_entity.type
_entity.pdbx_description
1 polymer ?
#
loop_
_entity_poly.entity_id
_entity_poly.type
_entity_poly.pdbx_seq_one_letter_code
_entity_poly.pdbx_strand_id
1 'polypeptide(L)'
;MISLKPLGLQLLTVSIALTIFAAATNDVAILATALATLLPLAIAVVHVVYLHTVKPCRCVRGCNQLLELVAGEKVEHLLELSCKPVRVQASKMVQTRLSNNRVFIHARFHTFGLHRLERLDVIRSDILGLVELRESIECNLVFRVYPRTIYWLERVLELLERGEERGGGGETGRGFIASSGEYCWSREYTPELPMRIDWKAYARTGELIVKVFEWPFAGEETLNIFYEVDCLGPITCDAIASSLLSLIVFAAEQHRATSVKLCRLEDGVCTEYSVEDAARATISILFRARILQKLVEVYEYVDPLQARRIQQLLQRVKKLGKPIQGAPTSTTSTSAVIVSTLVAKPSKLVERVEKLRASGATITVIGPEKPWLDVENLEKRYAVHKTFLATLKSLEALGAFIALV
;
A
#
# COMPACT_ATOMS: atom_id res chain seq x y z
N MET A 1 -1.75 -4.42 -33.33
CA MET A 1 -1.99 -3.14 -34.03
C MET A 1 -0.66 -2.61 -34.53
N ILE A 2 -0.57 -2.24 -35.81
CA ILE A 2 0.64 -1.69 -36.41
C ILE A 2 0.45 -0.17 -36.56
N SER A 3 1.44 0.62 -36.16
CA SER A 3 1.42 2.08 -36.26
C SER A 3 2.76 2.63 -36.75
N LEU A 4 2.74 3.68 -37.56
CA LEU A 4 3.95 4.37 -38.00
C LEU A 4 4.49 5.29 -36.90
N LYS A 5 5.81 5.29 -36.69
CA LYS A 5 6.48 6.31 -35.86
C LYS A 5 6.56 7.64 -36.62
N PRO A 6 6.87 8.77 -35.95
CA PRO A 6 7.05 10.07 -36.61
C PRO A 6 8.04 10.03 -37.80
N LEU A 7 9.15 9.30 -37.66
CA LEU A 7 10.13 9.11 -38.75
C LEU A 7 9.55 8.30 -39.92
N GLY A 8 8.82 7.23 -39.63
CA GLY A 8 8.13 6.44 -40.66
C GLY A 8 7.06 7.24 -41.39
N LEU A 9 6.32 8.09 -40.67
CA LEU A 9 5.34 9.00 -41.25
C LEU A 9 6.01 10.05 -42.15
N GLN A 10 7.12 10.66 -41.71
CA GLN A 10 7.88 11.60 -42.53
C GLN A 10 8.38 10.95 -43.83
N LEU A 11 8.99 9.76 -43.74
CA LEU A 11 9.44 9.02 -44.92
C LEU A 11 8.28 8.68 -45.87
N LEU A 12 7.13 8.30 -45.32
CA LEU A 12 5.94 8.04 -46.11
C LEU A 12 5.46 9.31 -46.83
N THR A 13 5.39 10.45 -46.13
CA THR A 13 4.96 11.73 -46.74
C THR A 13 5.91 12.21 -47.83
N VAL A 14 7.22 12.09 -47.63
CA VAL A 14 8.23 12.43 -48.64
C VAL A 14 8.11 11.51 -49.85
N SER A 15 7.94 10.20 -49.61
CA SER A 15 7.77 9.23 -50.69
C SER A 15 6.52 9.50 -51.51
N ILE A 16 5.39 9.84 -50.87
CA ILE A 16 4.14 10.21 -51.55
C ILE A 16 4.31 11.52 -52.34
N ALA A 17 4.98 12.52 -51.78
CA ALA A 17 5.24 13.77 -52.48
C ALA A 17 6.12 13.55 -53.73
N LEU A 18 7.17 12.73 -53.62
CA LEU A 18 8.05 12.40 -54.75
C LEU A 18 7.33 11.58 -55.83
N THR A 19 6.46 10.64 -55.48
CA THR A 19 5.69 9.88 -56.48
C THR A 19 4.69 10.77 -57.22
N ILE A 20 3.99 11.67 -56.52
CA ILE A 20 3.10 12.66 -57.14
C ILE A 20 3.88 13.56 -58.10
N PHE A 21 5.04 14.06 -57.66
CA PHE A 21 5.86 14.94 -58.49
C PHE A 21 6.44 14.21 -59.72
N ALA A 22 6.92 12.97 -59.56
CA ALA A 22 7.39 12.15 -60.67
C ALA A 22 6.28 11.86 -61.70
N ALA A 23 5.04 11.61 -61.24
CA ALA A 23 3.89 11.40 -62.13
C ALA A 23 3.51 12.68 -62.89
N ALA A 24 3.70 13.85 -62.31
CA ALA A 24 3.42 15.13 -62.95
C ALA A 24 4.47 15.51 -64.00
N THR A 25 5.76 15.20 -63.76
CA THR A 25 6.87 15.60 -64.65
C THR A 25 7.30 14.50 -65.63
N ASN A 26 6.86 13.25 -65.44
CA ASN A 26 7.38 12.05 -66.11
C ASN A 26 8.90 11.87 -65.96
N ASP A 27 9.49 12.36 -64.87
CA ASP A 27 10.92 12.23 -64.60
C ASP A 27 11.25 10.89 -63.92
N VAL A 28 11.97 10.04 -64.67
CA VAL A 28 12.40 8.71 -64.22
C VAL A 28 13.36 8.77 -63.02
N ALA A 29 14.19 9.82 -62.91
CA ALA A 29 15.11 9.96 -61.79
C ALA A 29 14.36 10.21 -60.47
N ILE A 30 13.32 11.04 -60.51
CA ILE A 30 12.48 11.33 -59.34
C ILE A 30 11.71 10.08 -58.92
N LEU A 31 11.18 9.31 -59.88
CA LEU A 31 10.54 8.04 -59.59
C LEU A 31 11.52 7.05 -58.92
N ALA A 32 12.77 6.98 -59.39
CA ALA A 32 13.80 6.13 -58.77
C ALA A 32 14.11 6.56 -57.33
N THR A 33 14.18 7.86 -57.06
CA THR A 33 14.35 8.35 -55.67
C THR A 33 13.16 8.03 -54.78
N ALA A 34 11.92 8.15 -55.29
CA ALA A 34 10.72 7.80 -54.55
C ALA A 34 10.67 6.30 -54.19
N LEU A 35 11.09 5.43 -55.12
CA LEU A 35 11.22 3.99 -54.86
C LEU A 35 12.32 3.70 -53.82
N ALA A 36 13.45 4.40 -53.90
CA ALA A 36 14.53 4.26 -52.94
C ALA A 36 14.10 4.67 -51.51
N THR A 37 13.26 5.70 -51.35
CA THR A 37 12.72 6.11 -50.04
C THR A 37 11.62 5.18 -49.52
N LEU A 38 10.88 4.50 -50.41
CA LEU A 38 9.88 3.50 -50.03
C LEU A 38 10.50 2.18 -49.56
N LEU A 39 11.68 1.82 -50.06
CA LEU A 39 12.33 0.54 -49.74
C LEU A 39 12.55 0.32 -48.23
N PRO A 40 13.09 1.27 -47.43
CA PRO A 40 13.17 1.14 -45.98
C PRO A 40 11.82 0.91 -45.30
N LEU A 41 10.76 1.58 -45.77
CA LEU A 41 9.42 1.44 -45.21
C LEU A 41 8.84 0.05 -45.51
N ALA A 42 9.05 -0.46 -46.73
CA ALA A 42 8.68 -1.83 -47.10
C ALA A 42 9.42 -2.87 -46.25
N ILE A 43 10.74 -2.71 -46.05
CA ILE A 43 11.56 -3.58 -45.19
C ILE A 43 11.02 -3.55 -43.74
N ALA A 44 10.71 -2.36 -43.21
CA ALA A 44 10.17 -2.20 -41.86
C ALA A 44 8.82 -2.91 -41.69
N VAL A 45 7.90 -2.76 -42.66
CA VAL A 45 6.59 -3.44 -42.65
C VAL A 45 6.75 -4.96 -42.73
N VAL A 46 7.57 -5.47 -43.66
CA VAL A 46 7.84 -6.91 -43.78
C VAL A 46 8.43 -7.47 -42.49
N HIS A 47 9.38 -6.75 -41.89
CA HIS A 47 9.97 -7.16 -40.63
C HIS A 47 8.94 -7.20 -39.49
N VAL A 48 8.05 -6.21 -39.37
CA VAL A 48 6.96 -6.23 -38.38
C VAL A 48 5.99 -7.38 -38.61
N VAL A 49 5.62 -7.66 -39.85
CA VAL A 49 4.77 -8.80 -40.20
C VAL A 49 5.45 -10.12 -39.81
N TYR A 50 6.76 -10.24 -40.06
CA TYR A 50 7.56 -11.38 -39.61
C TYR A 50 7.59 -11.49 -38.08
N LEU A 51 7.78 -10.38 -37.36
CA LEU A 51 7.75 -10.36 -35.89
C LEU A 51 6.40 -10.81 -35.34
N HIS A 52 5.29 -10.44 -36.00
CA HIS A 52 3.95 -10.79 -35.55
C HIS A 52 3.60 -12.27 -35.83
N THR A 53 3.93 -12.75 -37.03
CA THR A 53 3.51 -14.08 -37.50
C THR A 53 4.47 -15.20 -37.08
N VAL A 54 5.79 -14.98 -37.19
CA VAL A 54 6.80 -16.02 -36.96
C VAL A 54 7.34 -15.98 -35.53
N LYS A 55 7.41 -14.80 -34.90
CA LYS A 55 7.97 -14.62 -33.55
C LYS A 55 7.00 -13.89 -32.62
N PRO A 56 5.79 -14.44 -32.38
CA PRO A 56 4.80 -13.81 -31.51
C PRO A 56 5.37 -13.66 -30.11
N CYS A 57 5.15 -12.50 -29.49
CA CYS A 57 5.58 -12.30 -28.12
C CYS A 57 4.68 -13.12 -27.17
N ARG A 58 5.31 -13.90 -26.30
CA ARG A 58 4.65 -14.72 -25.29
C ARG A 58 5.36 -14.55 -23.96
N CYS A 59 4.62 -14.75 -22.89
CA CYS A 59 5.20 -14.87 -21.56
C CYS A 59 5.79 -16.26 -21.39
N VAL A 60 7.09 -16.34 -21.14
CA VAL A 60 7.83 -17.59 -20.94
C VAL A 60 7.75 -18.01 -19.47
N ARG A 61 7.88 -17.03 -18.55
CA ARG A 61 7.90 -17.27 -17.12
C ARG A 61 7.22 -16.14 -16.35
N GLY A 62 6.59 -16.51 -15.23
CA GLY A 62 6.00 -15.56 -14.28
C GLY A 62 4.53 -15.23 -14.54
N CYS A 63 3.97 -15.59 -15.70
CA CYS A 63 2.54 -15.46 -15.97
C CYS A 63 1.73 -16.63 -15.39
N ASN A 64 0.41 -16.43 -15.26
CA ASN A 64 -0.56 -17.37 -14.69
C ASN A 64 -0.23 -17.78 -13.24
N GLN A 65 0.21 -16.81 -12.44
CA GLN A 65 0.54 -17.03 -11.04
C GLN A 65 -0.45 -16.31 -10.12
N LEU A 66 -0.70 -16.93 -8.96
CA LEU A 66 -1.39 -16.34 -7.85
C LEU A 66 -0.35 -15.77 -6.88
N LEU A 67 -0.42 -14.46 -6.63
CA LEU A 67 0.43 -13.77 -5.68
C LEU A 67 -0.42 -13.36 -4.47
N GLU A 68 -0.05 -13.85 -3.30
CA GLU A 68 -0.70 -13.55 -2.04
C GLU A 68 0.03 -12.38 -1.37
N LEU A 69 -0.72 -11.34 -0.99
CA LEU A 69 -0.19 -10.06 -0.49
C LEU A 69 -1.03 -9.56 0.67
N VAL A 70 -0.44 -8.75 1.55
CA VAL A 70 -1.19 -7.94 2.52
C VAL A 70 -1.47 -6.55 1.92
N ALA A 71 -2.64 -5.97 2.22
CA ALA A 71 -2.99 -4.64 1.72
C ALA A 71 -1.94 -3.60 2.15
N GLY A 72 -1.47 -2.81 1.20
CA GLY A 72 -0.40 -1.82 1.37
C GLY A 72 1.03 -2.35 1.14
N GLU A 73 1.21 -3.67 1.10
CA GLU A 73 2.48 -4.32 0.77
C GLU A 73 2.92 -3.99 -0.66
N LYS A 74 4.23 -3.84 -0.86
CA LYS A 74 4.83 -3.64 -2.18
C LYS A 74 5.41 -4.98 -2.63
N VAL A 75 4.97 -5.46 -3.78
CA VAL A 75 5.57 -6.64 -4.41
C VAL A 75 6.24 -6.26 -5.72
N GLU A 76 7.39 -6.89 -5.95
CA GLU A 76 8.06 -6.89 -7.23
C GLU A 76 8.02 -8.31 -7.80
N HIS A 77 7.37 -8.46 -8.95
CA HIS A 77 7.24 -9.75 -9.63
C HIS A 77 7.91 -9.72 -10.99
N LEU A 78 8.69 -10.76 -11.30
CA LEU A 78 9.46 -10.87 -12.53
C LEU A 78 8.70 -11.67 -13.59
N LEU A 79 8.47 -11.06 -14.73
CA LEU A 79 8.02 -11.72 -15.95
C LEU A 79 9.17 -11.83 -16.96
N GLU A 80 9.29 -12.98 -17.60
CA GLU A 80 10.21 -13.19 -18.71
C GLU A 80 9.43 -13.36 -20.01
N LEU A 81 9.75 -12.54 -21.02
CA LEU A 81 9.10 -12.57 -22.33
C LEU A 81 9.99 -13.28 -23.36
N SER A 82 9.37 -13.94 -24.33
CA SER A 82 10.05 -14.58 -25.47
C SER A 82 10.60 -13.56 -26.47
N CYS A 83 10.12 -12.32 -26.40
CA CYS A 83 10.52 -11.23 -27.28
C CYS A 83 11.32 -10.14 -26.53
N LYS A 84 11.97 -9.27 -27.30
CA LYS A 84 12.59 -8.04 -26.78
C LYS A 84 11.66 -6.86 -27.03
N PRO A 85 10.88 -6.42 -26.03
CA PRO A 85 10.01 -5.26 -26.18
C PRO A 85 10.81 -3.95 -26.10
N VAL A 86 10.27 -2.89 -26.68
CA VAL A 86 10.76 -1.52 -26.51
C VAL A 86 10.06 -0.84 -25.35
N ARG A 87 8.77 -1.10 -25.19
CA ARG A 87 7.95 -0.57 -24.10
C ARG A 87 6.91 -1.59 -23.71
N VAL A 88 6.58 -1.60 -22.42
CA VAL A 88 5.54 -2.44 -21.85
C VAL A 88 4.59 -1.56 -21.05
N GLN A 89 3.30 -1.69 -21.33
CA GLN A 89 2.23 -1.02 -20.63
C GLN A 89 1.33 -2.08 -19.96
N ALA A 90 0.97 -1.80 -18.72
CA ALA A 90 0.05 -2.63 -17.95
C ALA A 90 -1.18 -1.80 -17.54
N SER A 91 -2.11 -2.44 -16.82
CA SER A 91 -3.19 -1.74 -16.14
C SER A 91 -2.63 -0.65 -15.21
N LYS A 92 -3.41 0.42 -14.99
CA LYS A 92 -3.10 1.51 -14.05
C LYS A 92 -2.83 1.03 -12.61
N MET A 93 -3.21 -0.21 -12.31
CA MET A 93 -3.04 -0.84 -11.00
C MET A 93 -1.58 -1.20 -10.70
N VAL A 94 -0.73 -1.35 -11.72
CA VAL A 94 0.66 -1.79 -11.55
C VAL A 94 1.62 -0.93 -12.35
N GLN A 95 2.84 -0.76 -11.84
CA GLN A 95 3.93 -0.11 -12.54
C GLN A 95 4.83 -1.16 -13.18
N THR A 96 5.30 -0.92 -14.40
CA THR A 96 6.18 -1.83 -15.11
C THR A 96 7.55 -1.20 -15.31
N ARG A 97 8.60 -1.96 -15.04
CA ARG A 97 9.97 -1.62 -15.39
C ARG A 97 10.53 -2.67 -16.34
N LEU A 98 11.10 -2.22 -17.44
CA LEU A 98 11.66 -3.10 -18.45
C LEU A 98 13.19 -3.18 -18.34
N SER A 99 13.73 -4.39 -18.41
CA SER A 99 15.16 -4.66 -18.57
C SER A 99 15.34 -5.79 -19.58
N ASN A 100 15.76 -5.46 -20.80
CA ASN A 100 15.87 -6.41 -21.92
C ASN A 100 14.55 -7.15 -22.20
N ASN A 101 14.51 -8.47 -21.97
CA ASN A 101 13.31 -9.32 -22.11
C ASN A 101 12.63 -9.61 -20.76
N ARG A 102 13.06 -8.94 -19.70
CA ARG A 102 12.52 -9.07 -18.34
C ARG A 102 11.67 -7.87 -17.99
N VAL A 103 10.44 -8.12 -17.57
CA VAL A 103 9.51 -7.09 -17.11
C VAL A 103 9.30 -7.27 -15.62
N PHE A 104 9.66 -6.26 -14.84
CA PHE A 104 9.38 -6.20 -13.42
C PHE A 104 8.03 -5.50 -13.24
N ILE A 105 7.09 -6.20 -12.61
CA ILE A 105 5.80 -5.67 -12.20
C ILE A 105 5.92 -5.24 -10.75
N HIS A 106 5.80 -3.94 -10.50
CA HIS A 106 5.67 -3.39 -9.16
C HIS A 106 4.20 -3.14 -8.87
N ALA A 107 3.65 -3.85 -7.90
CA ALA A 107 2.26 -3.73 -7.50
C ALA A 107 2.15 -3.30 -6.04
N ARG A 108 1.19 -2.41 -5.77
CA ARG A 108 0.80 -2.00 -4.41
C ARG A 108 -0.70 -1.75 -4.39
N PHE A 109 -1.41 -2.55 -3.61
CA PHE A 109 -2.87 -2.48 -3.51
C PHE A 109 -3.26 -1.94 -2.13
N HIS A 110 -4.00 -0.82 -2.10
CA HIS A 110 -4.53 -0.28 -0.85
C HIS A 110 -5.88 -0.91 -0.46
N THR A 111 -6.52 -1.60 -1.40
CA THR A 111 -7.79 -2.30 -1.20
C THR A 111 -7.55 -3.81 -1.26
N PHE A 112 -8.09 -4.53 -0.29
CA PHE A 112 -8.05 -5.98 -0.26
C PHE A 112 -9.06 -6.59 -1.24
N GLY A 113 -8.88 -7.87 -1.58
CA GLY A 113 -9.66 -8.57 -2.59
C GLY A 113 -8.82 -9.16 -3.72
N LEU A 114 -9.49 -9.58 -4.79
CA LEU A 114 -8.86 -10.16 -5.98
C LEU A 114 -8.64 -9.10 -7.05
N HIS A 115 -7.38 -8.88 -7.42
CA HIS A 115 -6.98 -7.99 -8.51
C HIS A 115 -6.37 -8.82 -9.62
N ARG A 116 -6.85 -8.65 -10.86
CA ARG A 116 -6.40 -9.45 -12.01
C ARG A 116 -5.72 -8.57 -13.05
N LEU A 117 -4.53 -8.99 -13.48
CA LEU A 117 -3.86 -8.47 -14.67
C LEU A 117 -3.95 -9.54 -15.76
N GLU A 118 -5.02 -9.46 -16.54
CA GLU A 118 -5.31 -10.42 -17.61
C GLU A 118 -4.33 -10.28 -18.78
N ARG A 119 -4.05 -9.03 -19.17
CA ARG A 119 -3.28 -8.70 -20.36
C ARG A 119 -2.17 -7.69 -20.10
N LEU A 120 -1.07 -7.86 -20.81
CA LEU A 120 0.08 -6.97 -20.83
C LEU A 120 0.27 -6.45 -22.25
N ASP A 121 0.20 -5.13 -22.43
CA ASP A 121 0.43 -4.50 -23.72
C ASP A 121 1.93 -4.34 -23.95
N VAL A 122 2.41 -4.92 -25.05
CA VAL A 122 3.81 -4.91 -25.41
C VAL A 122 3.99 -4.21 -26.75
N ILE A 123 4.91 -3.25 -26.78
CA ILE A 123 5.26 -2.48 -27.97
C ILE A 123 6.64 -2.92 -28.42
N ARG A 124 6.73 -3.35 -29.67
CA ARG A 124 7.97 -3.72 -30.37
C ARG A 124 8.17 -2.78 -31.55
N SER A 125 9.41 -2.50 -31.90
CA SER A 125 9.73 -1.77 -33.13
C SER A 125 10.40 -2.69 -34.13
N ASP A 126 10.36 -2.30 -35.40
CA ASP A 126 11.22 -2.87 -36.41
C ASP A 126 12.70 -2.50 -36.19
N ILE A 127 13.58 -3.10 -37.01
CA ILE A 127 15.04 -2.88 -36.94
C ILE A 127 15.42 -1.43 -37.29
N LEU A 128 14.65 -0.77 -38.16
CA LEU A 128 14.88 0.62 -38.58
C LEU A 128 14.15 1.63 -37.68
N GLY A 129 13.30 1.16 -36.78
CA GLY A 129 12.53 1.99 -35.85
C GLY A 129 11.48 2.89 -36.51
N LEU A 130 11.04 2.55 -37.72
CA LEU A 130 10.04 3.29 -38.51
C LEU A 130 8.59 2.91 -38.16
N VAL A 131 8.38 1.68 -37.72
CA VAL A 131 7.07 1.06 -37.48
C VAL A 131 7.04 0.44 -36.07
N GLU A 132 5.91 0.58 -35.39
CA GLU A 132 5.62 -0.04 -34.11
C GLU A 132 4.55 -1.11 -34.24
N LEU A 133 4.78 -2.21 -33.54
CA LEU A 133 3.83 -3.31 -33.36
C LEU A 133 3.40 -3.33 -31.90
N ARG A 134 2.11 -3.11 -31.67
CA ARG A 134 1.45 -3.30 -30.38
C ARG A 134 0.78 -4.66 -30.32
N GLU A 135 1.24 -5.52 -29.44
CA GLU A 135 0.71 -6.85 -29.16
C GLU A 135 0.20 -6.90 -27.72
N SER A 136 -0.89 -7.63 -27.48
CA SER A 136 -1.38 -7.89 -26.12
C SER A 136 -1.03 -9.33 -25.75
N ILE A 137 -0.30 -9.51 -24.65
CA ILE A 137 0.09 -10.82 -24.14
C ILE A 137 -0.86 -11.21 -23.02
N GLU A 138 -1.40 -12.43 -23.08
CA GLU A 138 -2.17 -13.00 -21.97
C GLU A 138 -1.21 -13.37 -20.83
N CYS A 139 -1.44 -12.74 -19.68
CA CYS A 139 -0.60 -12.82 -18.50
C CYS A 139 -1.34 -13.53 -17.35
N ASN A 140 -2.64 -13.26 -17.19
CA ASN A 140 -3.50 -13.79 -16.11
C ASN A 140 -2.83 -13.85 -14.73
N LEU A 141 -2.14 -12.78 -14.34
CA LEU A 141 -1.65 -12.65 -12.98
C LEU A 141 -2.82 -12.32 -12.05
N VAL A 142 -2.91 -13.03 -10.93
CA VAL A 142 -3.93 -12.80 -9.91
C VAL A 142 -3.24 -12.39 -8.64
N PHE A 143 -3.54 -11.19 -8.15
CA PHE A 143 -3.11 -10.71 -6.84
C PHE A 143 -4.26 -10.91 -5.87
N ARG A 144 -4.03 -11.74 -4.86
CA ARG A 144 -4.95 -11.94 -3.74
C ARG A 144 -4.43 -11.12 -2.56
N VAL A 145 -5.16 -10.06 -2.23
CA VAL A 145 -4.75 -9.09 -1.23
C VAL A 145 -5.60 -9.27 0.02
N TYR A 146 -4.97 -9.58 1.15
CA TYR A 146 -5.60 -9.72 2.45
C TYR A 146 -5.65 -8.39 3.21
N PRO A 147 -6.67 -8.18 4.05
CA PRO A 147 -6.70 -7.09 5.02
C PRO A 147 -5.52 -7.14 5.97
N ARG A 148 -5.04 -5.95 6.35
CA ARG A 148 -3.93 -5.82 7.31
C ARG A 148 -4.30 -6.37 8.67
N THR A 149 -5.57 -6.29 9.03
CA THR A 149 -6.10 -6.77 10.31
C THR A 149 -5.80 -8.25 10.53
N ILE A 150 -5.80 -9.09 9.49
CA ILE A 150 -5.48 -10.52 9.64
C ILE A 150 -4.04 -10.69 10.12
N TYR A 151 -3.09 -10.04 9.45
CA TYR A 151 -1.68 -10.10 9.83
C TYR A 151 -1.47 -9.70 11.29
N TRP A 152 -2.07 -8.57 11.70
CA TRP A 152 -1.94 -8.10 13.08
C TRP A 152 -2.67 -9.00 14.09
N LEU A 153 -3.80 -9.60 13.70
CA LEU A 153 -4.51 -10.54 14.55
C LEU A 153 -3.66 -11.79 14.82
N GLU A 154 -2.96 -12.32 13.81
CA GLU A 154 -2.02 -13.42 14.01
C GLU A 154 -0.90 -13.03 14.96
N ARG A 155 -0.30 -11.84 14.81
CA ARG A 155 0.74 -11.33 15.72
C ARG A 155 0.26 -11.17 17.16
N VAL A 156 -0.94 -10.65 17.37
CA VAL A 156 -1.53 -10.54 18.71
C VAL A 156 -1.83 -11.91 19.31
N LEU A 157 -2.26 -12.88 18.50
CA LEU A 157 -2.48 -14.24 18.99
C LEU A 157 -1.18 -14.94 19.38
N GLU A 158 -0.12 -14.79 18.59
CA GLU A 158 1.22 -15.27 18.95
C GLU A 158 1.71 -14.65 20.26
N LEU A 159 1.43 -13.36 20.49
CA LEU A 159 1.74 -12.69 21.75
C LEU A 159 1.00 -13.33 22.93
N LEU A 160 -0.30 -13.60 22.78
CA LEU A 160 -1.09 -14.23 23.83
C LEU A 160 -0.69 -15.69 24.09
N GLU A 161 -0.26 -16.41 23.05
CA GLU A 161 0.24 -17.80 23.16
C GLU A 161 1.63 -17.84 23.83
N ARG A 162 2.51 -16.87 23.55
CA ARG A 162 3.83 -16.76 24.21
C ARG A 162 3.74 -16.39 25.69
N GLY A 163 2.73 -15.62 26.10
CA GLY A 163 2.49 -15.29 27.51
C GLY A 163 2.21 -16.53 28.39
N GLU A 164 1.77 -17.64 27.79
CA GLU A 164 1.53 -18.91 28.50
C GLU A 164 2.82 -19.75 28.66
N GLU A 165 3.89 -19.48 27.89
CA GLU A 165 5.15 -20.21 27.93
C GLU A 165 6.37 -19.25 28.10
N ARG A 166 6.81 -19.05 29.36
CA ARG A 166 8.14 -18.51 29.78
C ARG A 166 8.34 -16.98 29.64
N GLY A 167 8.97 -16.29 30.58
CA GLY A 167 10.11 -16.74 31.39
C GLY A 167 11.37 -16.94 30.54
N GLY A 168 11.70 -16.00 29.64
CA GLY A 168 12.90 -16.13 28.81
C GLY A 168 13.10 -14.91 27.92
N GLY A 169 13.99 -14.02 28.34
CA GLY A 169 14.44 -12.87 27.56
C GLY A 169 15.11 -13.33 26.27
N GLY A 170 14.48 -13.05 25.14
CA GLY A 170 15.10 -13.05 23.82
C GLY A 170 15.12 -11.62 23.32
N GLU A 171 16.32 -11.05 23.17
CA GLU A 171 16.52 -9.78 22.47
C GLU A 171 16.06 -9.93 21.01
N THR A 172 15.06 -9.14 20.61
CA THR A 172 14.97 -8.44 19.33
C THR A 172 13.64 -7.68 19.28
N GLY A 173 13.52 -6.66 20.12
CA GLY A 173 12.51 -5.61 19.92
C GLY A 173 12.88 -4.80 18.69
N ARG A 174 12.43 -5.19 17.50
CA ARG A 174 12.44 -4.31 16.33
C ARG A 174 11.34 -3.28 16.54
N GLY A 175 11.66 -2.19 17.24
CA GLY A 175 10.74 -1.09 17.43
C GLY A 175 10.23 -0.55 16.09
N PHE A 176 8.95 -0.18 16.03
CA PHE A 176 8.39 0.56 14.89
C PHE A 176 9.18 1.86 14.68
N ILE A 177 10.04 1.88 13.67
CA ILE A 177 10.75 3.09 13.23
C ILE A 177 9.73 3.98 12.54
N ALA A 178 9.51 5.18 13.09
CA ALA A 178 8.63 6.16 12.48
C ALA A 178 9.35 6.80 11.27
N SER A 179 8.63 7.04 10.18
CA SER A 179 9.15 7.82 9.04
C SER A 179 9.35 9.31 9.39
N SER A 180 8.83 9.73 10.55
CA SER A 180 8.88 11.07 11.14
C SER A 180 8.50 10.99 12.62
N GLY A 181 9.07 11.84 13.47
CA GLY A 181 8.82 11.83 14.91
C GLY A 181 9.91 12.57 15.67
N GLU A 182 10.11 12.21 16.95
CA GLU A 182 11.23 12.72 17.74
C GLU A 182 12.51 11.98 17.35
N TYR A 183 13.61 12.73 17.21
CA TYR A 183 14.91 12.12 16.92
C TYR A 183 15.40 11.42 18.18
N CYS A 184 15.65 10.11 18.09
CA CYS A 184 16.10 9.34 19.24
C CYS A 184 17.61 9.06 19.17
N TRP A 185 18.08 8.43 18.09
CA TRP A 185 19.51 8.19 17.87
C TRP A 185 19.85 8.06 16.38
N SER A 186 21.15 8.00 16.10
CA SER A 186 21.69 7.72 14.78
C SER A 186 22.27 6.31 14.76
N ARG A 187 22.07 5.56 13.67
CA ARG A 187 22.61 4.21 13.49
C ARG A 187 23.22 4.03 12.11
N GLU A 188 24.05 3.01 11.94
CA GLU A 188 24.54 2.63 10.61
C GLU A 188 23.38 2.17 9.71
N TYR A 189 23.45 2.53 8.44
CA TYR A 189 22.45 2.22 7.44
C TYR A 189 22.27 0.71 7.24
N THR A 190 21.03 0.25 7.33
CA THR A 190 20.63 -1.06 6.81
C THR A 190 19.55 -0.89 5.73
N PRO A 191 19.55 -1.71 4.65
CA PRO A 191 18.76 -1.46 3.44
C PRO A 191 17.24 -1.67 3.54
N GLU A 192 16.65 -1.61 4.74
CA GLU A 192 15.28 -2.09 4.98
C GLU A 192 14.20 -1.01 4.87
N LEU A 193 14.53 0.30 4.97
CA LEU A 193 13.54 1.40 4.98
C LEU A 193 14.08 2.70 4.35
N PRO A 194 13.21 3.55 3.75
CA PRO A 194 13.57 4.91 3.33
C PRO A 194 13.83 5.79 4.56
N MET A 195 15.06 6.26 4.76
CA MET A 195 15.48 6.97 5.97
C MET A 195 16.24 8.27 5.67
N ARG A 196 16.18 9.23 6.61
CA ARG A 196 16.90 10.51 6.53
C ARG A 196 18.36 10.31 6.93
N ILE A 197 19.28 10.64 6.04
CA ILE A 197 20.73 10.55 6.27
C ILE A 197 21.15 11.61 7.29
N ASP A 198 21.97 11.20 8.28
CA ASP A 198 22.66 12.14 9.15
C ASP A 198 23.96 12.61 8.47
N TRP A 199 23.83 13.65 7.64
CA TRP A 199 24.96 14.21 6.89
C TRP A 199 26.14 14.63 7.78
N LYS A 200 25.88 15.03 9.03
CA LYS A 200 26.94 15.48 9.95
C LYS A 200 27.71 14.30 10.54
N ALA A 201 27.02 13.21 10.84
CA ALA A 201 27.66 11.98 11.30
C ALA A 201 28.43 11.31 10.15
N TYR A 202 27.82 11.20 8.96
CA TYR A 202 28.46 10.69 7.74
C TYR A 202 29.77 11.44 7.41
N ALA A 203 29.75 12.77 7.45
CA ALA A 203 30.93 13.59 7.16
C ALA A 203 32.09 13.39 8.15
N ARG A 204 31.83 12.84 9.35
CA ARG A 204 32.86 12.57 10.37
C ARG A 204 33.41 11.15 10.29
N THR A 205 32.57 10.17 9.99
CA THR A 205 32.92 8.76 10.05
C THR A 205 33.20 8.14 8.68
N GLY A 206 32.70 8.73 7.60
CA GLY A 206 32.73 8.14 6.25
C GLY A 206 31.71 7.00 6.06
N GLU A 207 30.98 6.63 7.10
CA GLU A 207 29.99 5.54 7.12
C GLU A 207 28.58 6.12 6.97
N LEU A 208 27.74 5.48 6.17
CA LEU A 208 26.38 5.94 5.91
C LEU A 208 25.52 5.77 7.17
N ILE A 209 25.35 6.87 7.90
CA ILE A 209 24.58 6.93 9.15
C ILE A 209 23.19 7.51 8.89
N VAL A 210 22.17 6.88 9.45
CA VAL A 210 20.76 7.28 9.34
C VAL A 210 20.20 7.70 10.69
N LYS A 211 19.33 8.72 10.67
CA LYS A 211 18.57 9.15 11.84
C LYS A 211 17.38 8.24 12.06
N VAL A 212 17.25 7.74 13.29
CA VAL A 212 16.07 6.99 13.75
C VAL A 212 15.13 7.96 14.45
N PHE A 213 13.89 7.97 13.99
CA PHE A 213 12.81 8.71 14.62
C PHE A 213 11.86 7.71 15.26
N GLU A 214 11.46 7.97 16.50
CA GLU A 214 10.39 7.23 17.15
C GLU A 214 9.14 8.12 17.26
N TRP A 215 8.00 7.47 17.45
CA TRP A 215 6.77 8.19 17.68
C TRP A 215 6.82 8.94 19.02
N PRO A 216 6.12 10.08 19.18
CA PRO A 216 6.15 10.86 20.43
C PRO A 216 5.70 10.11 21.69
N PHE A 217 5.04 8.96 21.53
CA PHE A 217 4.59 8.07 22.61
C PHE A 217 5.53 6.87 22.85
N ALA A 218 6.58 6.72 22.04
CA ALA A 218 7.55 5.64 22.16
C ALA A 218 8.50 5.92 23.33
N GLY A 219 8.26 5.26 24.47
CA GLY A 219 9.05 5.44 25.70
C GLY A 219 8.22 5.68 26.95
N GLU A 220 6.90 5.84 26.83
CA GLU A 220 6.02 5.92 28.00
C GLU A 220 5.82 4.56 28.67
N GLU A 221 5.79 4.54 30.01
CA GLU A 221 5.46 3.32 30.79
C GLU A 221 4.03 2.84 30.55
N THR A 222 3.12 3.76 30.20
CA THR A 222 1.73 3.48 29.89
C THR A 222 1.35 4.06 28.53
N LEU A 223 0.93 3.21 27.59
CA LEU A 223 0.46 3.66 26.28
C LEU A 223 -1.02 4.06 26.35
N ASN A 224 -1.31 5.33 26.08
CA ASN A 224 -2.67 5.88 26.13
C ASN A 224 -3.32 5.88 24.73
N ILE A 225 -4.23 4.93 24.49
CA ILE A 225 -4.92 4.75 23.21
C ILE A 225 -6.38 5.20 23.33
N PHE A 226 -6.74 6.27 22.64
CA PHE A 226 -8.12 6.64 22.39
C PHE A 226 -8.60 5.97 21.10
N TYR A 227 -9.78 5.36 21.12
CA TYR A 227 -10.28 4.62 19.97
C TYR A 227 -11.73 4.96 19.62
N GLU A 228 -12.00 4.97 18.33
CA GLU A 228 -13.32 5.00 17.72
C GLU A 228 -13.50 3.71 16.89
N VAL A 229 -14.58 2.98 17.14
CA VAL A 229 -14.90 1.73 16.40
C VAL A 229 -15.87 1.93 15.24
N ASP A 230 -16.38 3.14 15.07
CA ASP A 230 -17.30 3.47 13.98
C ASP A 230 -16.52 3.53 12.66
N CYS A 231 -16.80 2.58 11.76
CA CYS A 231 -16.21 2.52 10.43
C CYS A 231 -17.29 2.59 9.33
N LEU A 232 -16.96 3.26 8.23
CA LEU A 232 -17.86 3.49 7.09
C LEU A 232 -18.08 2.22 6.27
N GLY A 233 -17.03 1.42 6.13
CA GLY A 233 -17.03 0.22 5.33
C GLY A 233 -15.75 -0.58 5.51
N PRO A 234 -15.52 -1.60 4.69
CA PRO A 234 -14.49 -2.60 4.93
C PRO A 234 -13.06 -2.03 4.96
N ILE A 235 -12.75 -1.02 4.13
CA ILE A 235 -11.41 -0.41 4.06
C ILE A 235 -11.10 0.36 5.34
N THR A 236 -12.03 1.21 5.78
CA THR A 236 -11.91 1.97 7.02
C THR A 236 -11.95 1.07 8.24
N CYS A 237 -12.77 0.01 8.24
CA CYS A 237 -12.78 -0.99 9.30
C CYS A 237 -11.42 -1.71 9.41
N ASP A 238 -10.81 -2.09 8.29
CA ASP A 238 -9.47 -2.69 8.27
C ASP A 238 -8.42 -1.72 8.83
N ALA A 239 -8.45 -0.45 8.42
CA ALA A 239 -7.52 0.57 8.90
C ALA A 239 -7.60 0.75 10.42
N ILE A 240 -8.82 0.87 10.97
CA ILE A 240 -9.03 1.03 12.42
C ILE A 240 -8.58 -0.22 13.19
N ALA A 241 -9.00 -1.41 12.74
CA ALA A 241 -8.67 -2.65 13.43
C ALA A 241 -7.17 -2.97 13.37
N SER A 242 -6.55 -2.85 12.20
CA SER A 242 -5.10 -3.01 12.05
C SER A 242 -4.31 -2.00 12.89
N SER A 243 -4.73 -0.74 12.92
CA SER A 243 -4.09 0.30 13.74
C SER A 243 -4.14 -0.06 15.22
N LEU A 244 -5.32 -0.41 15.75
CA LEU A 244 -5.47 -0.80 17.15
C LEU A 244 -4.62 -2.02 17.51
N LEU A 245 -4.70 -3.10 16.72
CA LEU A 245 -3.93 -4.31 16.99
C LEU A 245 -2.41 -4.06 16.89
N SER A 246 -1.98 -3.27 15.91
CA SER A 246 -0.55 -2.92 15.75
C SER A 246 -0.01 -2.12 16.92
N LEU A 247 -0.80 -1.22 17.52
CA LEU A 247 -0.41 -0.46 18.72
C LEU A 247 -0.25 -1.38 19.95
N ILE A 248 -1.07 -2.42 20.07
CA ILE A 248 -0.90 -3.39 21.15
C ILE A 248 0.36 -4.24 20.96
N VAL A 249 0.60 -4.73 19.74
CA VAL A 249 1.84 -5.47 19.43
C VAL A 249 3.06 -4.57 19.69
N PHE A 250 2.98 -3.30 19.29
CA PHE A 250 4.02 -2.31 19.56
C PHE A 250 4.28 -2.15 21.06
N ALA A 251 3.23 -2.01 21.88
CA ALA A 251 3.38 -1.88 23.33
C ALA A 251 4.14 -3.07 23.93
N ALA A 252 3.89 -4.27 23.41
CA ALA A 252 4.55 -5.48 23.87
C ALA A 252 6.00 -5.62 23.42
N GLU A 253 6.29 -5.34 22.15
CA GLU A 253 7.62 -5.52 21.56
C GLU A 253 8.64 -4.47 22.07
N GLN A 254 8.16 -3.30 22.50
CA GLN A 254 9.04 -2.24 23.02
C GLN A 254 9.57 -2.53 24.43
N HIS A 255 9.04 -3.52 25.16
CA HIS A 255 9.40 -3.90 26.53
C HIS A 255 9.41 -2.75 27.58
N ARG A 256 8.95 -1.55 27.21
CA ARG A 256 8.91 -0.35 28.07
C ARG A 256 7.50 -0.04 28.56
N ALA A 257 6.48 -0.36 27.77
CA ALA A 257 5.10 -0.20 28.20
C ALA A 257 4.73 -1.37 29.12
N THR A 258 4.44 -1.07 30.39
CA THR A 258 3.97 -2.05 31.38
C THR A 258 2.45 -2.17 31.36
N SER A 259 1.76 -1.10 30.98
CA SER A 259 0.31 -1.06 30.84
C SER A 259 -0.14 -0.33 29.57
N VAL A 260 -1.36 -0.63 29.14
CA VAL A 260 -2.04 0.07 28.04
C VAL A 260 -3.38 0.57 28.56
N LYS A 261 -3.64 1.85 28.35
CA LYS A 261 -4.90 2.49 28.69
C LYS A 261 -5.75 2.64 27.45
N LEU A 262 -6.89 1.95 27.42
CA LEU A 262 -7.86 2.01 26.33
C LEU A 262 -8.99 2.97 26.69
N CYS A 263 -9.10 4.06 25.95
CA CYS A 263 -10.10 5.12 26.15
C CYS A 263 -11.07 5.16 24.97
N ARG A 264 -12.38 5.06 25.22
CA ARG A 264 -13.36 5.27 24.15
C ARG A 264 -13.44 6.76 23.81
N LEU A 265 -13.37 7.10 22.52
CA LEU A 265 -13.32 8.50 22.08
C LEU A 265 -14.59 9.29 22.45
N GLU A 266 -15.75 8.64 22.34
CA GLU A 266 -17.08 9.23 22.48
C GLU A 266 -17.38 9.78 23.88
N ASP A 267 -17.22 8.94 24.90
CA ASP A 267 -17.49 9.29 26.30
C ASP A 267 -16.19 9.62 27.08
N GLY A 268 -15.02 9.22 26.57
CA GLY A 268 -13.74 9.40 27.24
C GLY A 268 -13.52 8.42 28.39
N VAL A 269 -14.33 7.38 28.50
CA VAL A 269 -14.16 6.36 29.53
C VAL A 269 -12.90 5.57 29.22
N CYS A 270 -11.99 5.56 30.19
CA CYS A 270 -10.70 4.90 30.07
C CYS A 270 -10.58 3.73 31.03
N THR A 271 -10.02 2.64 30.53
CA THR A 271 -9.70 1.46 31.31
C THR A 271 -8.25 1.09 31.09
N GLU A 272 -7.52 0.88 32.18
CA GLU A 272 -6.14 0.45 32.14
C GLU A 272 -6.02 -1.07 32.24
N TYR A 273 -5.12 -1.63 31.44
CA TYR A 273 -4.90 -3.06 31.29
C TYR A 273 -3.40 -3.36 31.29
N SER A 274 -3.03 -4.58 31.70
CA SER A 274 -1.74 -5.16 31.30
C SER A 274 -1.68 -5.27 29.78
N VAL A 275 -0.49 -5.39 29.17
CA VAL A 275 -0.36 -5.48 27.71
C VAL A 275 -1.13 -6.70 27.14
N GLU A 276 -1.10 -7.85 27.82
CA GLU A 276 -1.84 -9.04 27.42
C GLU A 276 -3.35 -8.86 27.56
N ASP A 277 -3.81 -8.26 28.66
CA ASP A 277 -5.24 -7.99 28.84
C ASP A 277 -5.73 -6.92 27.87
N ALA A 278 -4.88 -5.98 27.48
CA ALA A 278 -5.15 -4.99 26.45
C ALA A 278 -5.30 -5.64 25.06
N ALA A 279 -4.49 -6.66 24.75
CA ALA A 279 -4.67 -7.49 23.56
C ALA A 279 -6.04 -8.18 23.56
N ARG A 280 -6.40 -8.86 24.64
CA ARG A 280 -7.71 -9.52 24.78
C ARG A 280 -8.87 -8.52 24.73
N ALA A 281 -8.72 -7.36 25.38
CA ALA A 281 -9.72 -6.31 25.40
C ALA A 281 -9.92 -5.68 24.02
N THR A 282 -8.84 -5.34 23.31
CA THR A 282 -8.87 -4.79 21.94
C THR A 282 -9.57 -5.75 21.00
N ILE A 283 -9.20 -7.02 21.07
CA ILE A 283 -9.85 -8.09 20.33
C ILE A 283 -11.37 -8.14 20.65
N SER A 284 -11.75 -8.10 21.93
CA SER A 284 -13.16 -8.10 22.36
C SER A 284 -13.93 -6.89 21.83
N ILE A 285 -13.30 -5.71 21.85
CA ILE A 285 -13.83 -4.46 21.28
C ILE A 285 -14.12 -4.63 19.78
N LEU A 286 -13.14 -5.12 19.01
CA LEU A 286 -13.29 -5.34 17.56
C LEU A 286 -14.39 -6.35 17.22
N PHE A 287 -14.53 -7.40 18.03
CA PHE A 287 -15.61 -8.39 17.88
C PHE A 287 -16.98 -7.80 18.16
N ARG A 288 -17.13 -7.06 19.26
CA ARG A 288 -18.41 -6.43 19.65
C ARG A 288 -18.85 -5.37 18.64
N ALA A 289 -17.90 -4.63 18.10
CA ALA A 289 -18.15 -3.66 17.02
C ALA A 289 -18.47 -4.32 15.67
N ARG A 290 -18.45 -5.65 15.57
CA ARG A 290 -18.65 -6.43 14.34
C ARG A 290 -17.69 -6.05 13.21
N ILE A 291 -16.57 -5.40 13.52
CA ILE A 291 -15.56 -4.99 12.52
C ILE A 291 -15.02 -6.24 11.81
N LEU A 292 -14.70 -7.28 12.58
CA LEU A 292 -14.19 -8.53 12.02
C LEU A 292 -15.23 -9.26 11.17
N GLN A 293 -16.53 -9.11 11.45
CA GLN A 293 -17.59 -9.70 10.63
C GLN A 293 -17.74 -8.95 9.30
N LYS A 294 -17.71 -7.61 9.32
CA LYS A 294 -17.70 -6.80 8.10
C LYS A 294 -16.51 -7.10 7.20
N LEU A 295 -15.34 -7.41 7.79
CA LEU A 295 -14.18 -7.87 7.02
C LEU A 295 -14.41 -9.29 6.46
N VAL A 296 -15.13 -10.15 7.18
CA VAL A 296 -15.49 -11.52 6.76
C VAL A 296 -16.50 -11.58 5.62
N GLU A 297 -17.48 -10.69 5.59
CA GLU A 297 -18.42 -10.61 4.48
C GLU A 297 -17.70 -10.28 3.16
N VAL A 298 -16.66 -9.45 3.20
CA VAL A 298 -15.81 -9.17 2.04
C VAL A 298 -14.83 -10.32 1.73
N TYR A 299 -14.67 -11.28 2.65
CA TYR A 299 -13.93 -12.54 2.41
C TYR A 299 -14.72 -13.58 1.63
N GLU A 300 -15.95 -13.32 1.16
CA GLU A 300 -16.63 -14.21 0.21
C GLU A 300 -15.82 -14.46 -1.08
N TYR A 301 -14.80 -13.64 -1.34
CA TYR A 301 -13.85 -13.80 -2.45
C TYR A 301 -12.53 -14.51 -2.07
N VAL A 302 -12.43 -15.07 -0.86
CA VAL A 302 -11.25 -15.77 -0.32
C VAL A 302 -11.38 -17.28 -0.47
N ASP A 303 -10.25 -17.97 -0.68
CA ASP A 303 -10.21 -19.43 -0.79
C ASP A 303 -10.81 -20.13 0.46
N PRO A 304 -11.58 -21.22 0.31
CA PRO A 304 -12.27 -21.88 1.42
C PRO A 304 -11.35 -22.33 2.57
N LEU A 305 -10.09 -22.67 2.26
CA LEU A 305 -9.10 -23.09 3.26
C LEU A 305 -8.68 -21.95 4.19
N GLN A 306 -8.59 -20.74 3.67
CA GLN A 306 -8.21 -19.57 4.46
C GLN A 306 -9.41 -18.98 5.19
N ALA A 307 -10.61 -19.06 4.61
CA ALA A 307 -11.84 -18.80 5.35
C ALA A 307 -11.92 -19.70 6.60
N ARG A 308 -11.55 -20.98 6.49
CA ARG A 308 -11.44 -21.89 7.65
C ARG A 308 -10.37 -21.44 8.65
N ARG A 309 -9.18 -21.04 8.20
CA ARG A 309 -8.12 -20.53 9.09
C ARG A 309 -8.57 -19.26 9.82
N ILE A 310 -9.16 -18.30 9.12
CA ILE A 310 -9.72 -17.09 9.70
C ILE A 310 -10.85 -17.44 10.67
N GLN A 311 -11.76 -18.35 10.32
CA GLN A 311 -12.81 -18.83 11.22
C GLN A 311 -12.22 -19.50 12.47
N GLN A 312 -11.16 -20.28 12.34
CA GLN A 312 -10.45 -20.88 13.47
C GLN A 312 -9.81 -19.81 14.35
N LEU A 313 -9.15 -18.80 13.78
CA LEU A 313 -8.62 -17.66 14.51
C LEU A 313 -9.75 -16.91 15.23
N LEU A 314 -10.84 -16.60 14.53
CA LEU A 314 -12.01 -15.93 15.11
C LEU A 314 -12.69 -16.77 16.21
N GLN A 315 -12.71 -18.10 16.08
CA GLN A 315 -13.22 -19.01 17.12
C GLN A 315 -12.30 -19.05 18.35
N ARG A 316 -10.97 -19.12 18.16
CA ARG A 316 -10.00 -19.01 19.26
C ARG A 316 -10.17 -17.69 19.99
N VAL A 317 -10.30 -16.63 19.22
CA VAL A 317 -10.54 -15.29 19.74
C VAL A 317 -11.86 -15.18 20.50
N LYS A 318 -12.95 -15.76 19.98
CA LYS A 318 -14.25 -15.76 20.67
C LYS A 318 -14.17 -16.46 22.04
N LYS A 319 -13.30 -17.46 22.19
CA LYS A 319 -13.01 -18.11 23.48
C LYS A 319 -12.17 -17.22 24.42
N LEU A 320 -11.27 -16.40 23.87
CA LEU A 320 -10.46 -15.42 24.62
C LEU A 320 -11.25 -14.18 25.05
N GLY A 321 -12.35 -13.85 24.37
CA GLY A 321 -13.11 -12.61 24.54
C GLY A 321 -14.01 -12.49 25.78
N LYS A 322 -13.67 -13.09 26.92
CA LYS A 322 -14.35 -12.74 28.18
C LYS A 322 -13.97 -11.30 28.55
N PRO A 323 -14.95 -10.42 28.87
CA PRO A 323 -14.64 -9.06 29.26
C PRO A 323 -13.77 -9.05 30.51
N ILE A 324 -12.54 -8.60 30.37
CA ILE A 324 -11.68 -8.29 31.51
C ILE A 324 -12.10 -6.91 32.00
N GLN A 325 -12.52 -6.82 33.26
CA GLN A 325 -12.76 -5.55 33.93
C GLN A 325 -11.40 -4.97 34.30
N GLY A 326 -10.93 -3.98 33.56
CA GLY A 326 -9.78 -3.19 34.00
C GLY A 326 -10.21 -2.07 34.96
N ALA A 327 -9.23 -1.41 35.56
CA ALA A 327 -9.50 -0.33 36.51
C ALA A 327 -9.85 0.98 35.76
N PRO A 328 -10.92 1.70 36.15
CA PRO A 328 -11.20 3.03 35.62
C PRO A 328 -10.14 4.02 36.13
N THR A 329 -9.54 4.81 35.24
CA THR A 329 -8.46 5.75 35.60
C THR A 329 -8.58 7.09 34.88
N SER A 330 -8.11 8.18 35.51
CA SER A 330 -8.13 9.55 34.95
C SER A 330 -7.08 9.77 33.86
N THR A 331 -7.42 10.55 32.83
CA THR A 331 -6.54 10.91 31.70
C THR A 331 -5.51 11.97 32.10
N THR A 332 -4.41 11.57 32.72
CA THR A 332 -3.23 12.43 32.88
C THR A 332 -2.07 11.72 32.20
N SER A 333 -1.81 12.08 30.94
CA SER A 333 -0.72 11.50 30.16
C SER A 333 0.03 12.57 29.40
N THR A 334 1.34 12.39 29.30
CA THR A 334 2.25 13.25 28.54
C THR A 334 2.08 13.07 27.03
N SER A 335 1.60 11.90 26.60
CA SER A 335 1.23 11.62 25.21
C SER A 335 -0.09 10.85 25.11
N ALA A 336 -0.71 10.91 23.93
CA ALA A 336 -1.90 10.15 23.58
C ALA A 336 -1.90 9.77 22.09
N VAL A 337 -2.31 8.53 21.80
CA VAL A 337 -2.56 8.04 20.44
C VAL A 337 -4.06 7.92 20.24
N ILE A 338 -4.59 8.51 19.18
CA ILE A 338 -6.01 8.44 18.83
C ILE A 338 -6.18 7.67 17.53
N VAL A 339 -6.90 6.56 17.57
CA VAL A 339 -7.30 5.80 16.36
C VAL A 339 -8.73 6.19 16.00
N SER A 340 -8.92 6.84 14.84
CA SER A 340 -10.22 7.32 14.38
C SER A 340 -10.33 7.30 12.86
N THR A 341 -11.56 7.22 12.35
CA THR A 341 -11.83 7.34 10.92
C THR A 341 -11.72 8.76 10.39
N LEU A 342 -11.60 9.75 11.27
CA LEU A 342 -11.56 11.19 10.99
C LEU A 342 -12.86 11.78 10.42
N VAL A 343 -13.86 10.94 10.12
CA VAL A 343 -15.09 11.33 9.43
C VAL A 343 -16.37 10.89 10.14
N ALA A 344 -16.34 9.85 10.97
CA ALA A 344 -17.54 9.38 11.67
C ALA A 344 -18.01 10.39 12.74
N LYS A 345 -17.14 10.80 13.66
CA LYS A 345 -17.45 11.80 14.70
C LYS A 345 -16.38 12.92 14.76
N PRO A 346 -16.24 13.75 13.71
CA PRO A 346 -15.15 14.72 13.61
C PRO A 346 -15.16 15.75 14.75
N SER A 347 -16.34 16.25 15.16
CA SER A 347 -16.44 17.21 16.26
C SER A 347 -15.98 16.63 17.60
N LYS A 348 -16.28 15.35 17.87
CA LYS A 348 -15.85 14.68 19.11
C LYS A 348 -14.36 14.43 19.13
N LEU A 349 -13.78 14.10 17.98
CA LEU A 349 -12.34 13.97 17.81
C LEU A 349 -11.64 15.31 18.11
N VAL A 350 -12.08 16.39 17.47
CA VAL A 350 -11.50 17.73 17.67
C VAL A 350 -11.64 18.18 19.14
N GLU A 351 -12.82 18.03 19.73
CA GLU A 351 -13.08 18.34 21.15
C GLU A 351 -12.13 17.56 22.08
N ARG A 352 -11.86 16.28 21.79
CA ARG A 352 -10.96 15.45 22.59
C ARG A 352 -9.51 15.89 22.45
N VAL A 353 -9.07 16.18 21.23
CA VAL A 353 -7.71 16.65 20.94
C VAL A 353 -7.45 17.98 21.62
N GLU A 354 -8.39 18.90 21.58
CA GLU A 354 -8.30 20.20 22.27
C GLU A 354 -8.16 20.01 23.79
N LYS A 355 -8.98 19.16 24.42
CA LYS A 355 -8.88 18.87 25.86
C LYS A 355 -7.53 18.25 26.25
N LEU A 356 -7.05 17.28 25.47
CA LEU A 356 -5.76 16.63 25.72
C LEU A 356 -4.57 17.60 25.48
N ARG A 357 -4.67 18.49 24.49
CA ARG A 357 -3.68 19.55 24.26
C ARG A 357 -3.67 20.57 25.39
N ALA A 358 -4.84 20.95 25.91
CA ALA A 358 -4.95 21.86 27.04
C ALA A 358 -4.28 21.29 28.31
N SER A 359 -4.23 19.96 28.46
CA SER A 359 -3.46 19.28 29.52
C SER A 359 -1.96 19.10 29.21
N GLY A 360 -1.47 19.63 28.09
CA GLY A 360 -0.06 19.57 27.70
C GLY A 360 0.36 18.28 26.98
N ALA A 361 -0.57 17.40 26.60
CA ALA A 361 -0.23 16.14 25.97
C ALA A 361 0.25 16.31 24.52
N THR A 362 1.22 15.49 24.10
CA THR A 362 1.54 15.29 22.67
C THR A 362 0.55 14.31 22.05
N ILE A 363 0.00 14.65 20.89
CA ILE A 363 -1.11 13.87 20.31
C ILE A 363 -0.71 13.35 18.95
N THR A 364 -0.84 12.03 18.76
CA THR A 364 -0.77 11.37 17.46
C THR A 364 -2.15 10.86 17.08
N VAL A 365 -2.64 11.20 15.89
CA VAL A 365 -3.90 10.70 15.35
C VAL A 365 -3.61 9.76 14.20
N ILE A 366 -4.10 8.52 14.30
CA ILE A 366 -3.96 7.47 13.30
C ILE A 366 -5.32 7.24 12.63
N GLY A 367 -5.36 7.24 11.30
CA GLY A 367 -6.60 7.05 10.55
C GLY A 367 -6.38 6.61 9.10
N PRO A 368 -7.45 6.24 8.38
CA PRO A 368 -7.37 5.77 6.99
C PRO A 368 -6.91 6.88 6.04
N GLU A 369 -6.04 6.55 5.06
CA GLU A 369 -5.60 7.51 4.04
C GLU A 369 -6.76 8.00 3.15
N LYS A 370 -7.72 7.11 2.83
CA LYS A 370 -8.79 7.38 1.86
C LYS A 370 -10.16 6.84 2.33
N PRO A 371 -10.75 7.40 3.40
CA PRO A 371 -12.02 6.90 3.96
C PRO A 371 -13.21 6.97 2.99
N TRP A 372 -13.17 7.85 1.98
CA TRP A 372 -14.24 7.96 0.99
C TRP A 372 -14.31 6.77 0.02
N LEU A 373 -13.33 5.86 -0.01
CA LEU A 373 -13.39 4.68 -0.88
C LEU A 373 -14.50 3.70 -0.46
N ASP A 374 -14.90 3.70 0.80
CA ASP A 374 -15.99 2.86 1.33
C ASP A 374 -17.40 3.39 1.00
N VAL A 375 -17.50 4.57 0.42
CA VAL A 375 -18.79 5.20 0.13
C VAL A 375 -19.15 4.92 -1.33
N GLU A 376 -20.35 4.42 -1.62
CA GLU A 376 -20.73 4.06 -2.99
C GLU A 376 -21.07 5.27 -3.87
N ASN A 377 -21.83 6.22 -3.32
CA ASN A 377 -22.36 7.37 -4.07
C ASN A 377 -21.32 8.50 -4.20
N LEU A 378 -21.13 9.03 -5.42
CA LEU A 378 -20.16 10.09 -5.72
C LEU A 378 -20.35 11.38 -4.89
N GLU A 379 -21.59 11.83 -4.69
CA GLU A 379 -21.91 13.02 -3.89
C GLU A 379 -21.54 12.78 -2.42
N LYS A 380 -21.88 11.61 -1.89
CA LYS A 380 -21.51 11.22 -0.53
C LYS A 380 -19.99 11.05 -0.39
N ARG A 381 -19.29 10.50 -1.39
CA ARG A 381 -17.82 10.42 -1.43
C ARG A 381 -17.21 11.81 -1.32
N TYR A 382 -17.72 12.76 -2.09
CA TYR A 382 -17.25 14.13 -2.08
C TYR A 382 -17.48 14.79 -0.70
N ALA A 383 -18.65 14.58 -0.10
CA ALA A 383 -18.94 15.07 1.25
C ALA A 383 -17.97 14.47 2.29
N VAL A 384 -17.73 13.16 2.27
CA VAL A 384 -16.79 12.49 3.18
C VAL A 384 -15.35 12.98 2.97
N HIS A 385 -14.91 13.14 1.72
CA HIS A 385 -13.60 13.71 1.40
C HIS A 385 -13.45 15.15 1.93
N LYS A 386 -14.50 15.98 1.78
CA LYS A 386 -14.49 17.35 2.31
C LYS A 386 -14.43 17.38 3.84
N THR A 387 -15.22 16.54 4.51
CA THR A 387 -15.18 16.39 5.98
C THR A 387 -13.80 15.94 6.43
N PHE A 388 -13.23 14.92 5.79
CA PHE A 388 -11.89 14.43 6.08
C PHE A 388 -10.83 15.54 6.02
N LEU A 389 -10.79 16.32 4.93
CA LEU A 389 -9.84 17.42 4.80
C LEU A 389 -10.05 18.53 5.84
N ALA A 390 -11.32 18.84 6.17
CA ALA A 390 -11.63 19.83 7.20
C ALA A 390 -11.20 19.36 8.60
N THR A 391 -11.41 18.08 8.92
CA THR A 391 -10.94 17.48 10.17
C THR A 391 -9.42 17.50 10.24
N LEU A 392 -8.72 17.06 9.19
CA LEU A 392 -7.25 17.10 9.12
C LEU A 392 -6.70 18.50 9.41
N LYS A 393 -7.23 19.51 8.71
CA LYS A 393 -6.80 20.90 8.91
C LYS A 393 -7.04 21.39 10.35
N SER A 394 -8.15 20.99 10.95
CA SER A 394 -8.48 21.35 12.35
C SER A 394 -7.52 20.68 13.34
N LEU A 395 -7.18 19.41 13.10
CA LEU A 395 -6.23 18.66 13.92
C LEU A 395 -4.80 19.20 13.80
N GLU A 396 -4.37 19.54 12.59
CA GLU A 396 -3.08 20.19 12.33
C GLU A 396 -2.98 21.55 13.01
N ALA A 397 -4.06 22.34 12.99
CA ALA A 397 -4.12 23.63 13.68
C ALA A 397 -4.01 23.48 15.21
N LEU A 398 -4.49 22.36 15.77
CA LEU A 398 -4.29 21.97 17.17
C LEU A 398 -2.91 21.30 17.42
N GLY A 399 -2.04 21.30 16.41
CA GLY A 399 -0.70 20.75 16.47
C GLY A 399 -0.64 19.22 16.54
N ALA A 400 -1.72 18.49 16.33
CA ALA A 400 -1.70 17.03 16.37
C ALA A 400 -0.83 16.45 15.24
N PHE A 401 -0.04 15.43 15.54
CA PHE A 401 0.68 14.68 14.52
C PHE A 401 -0.28 13.69 13.85
N ILE A 402 -0.30 13.65 12.52
CA ILE A 402 -1.26 12.81 11.79
C ILE A 402 -0.54 11.69 11.02
N ALA A 403 -0.96 10.46 11.26
CA ALA A 403 -0.47 9.26 10.61
C ALA A 403 -1.60 8.60 9.80
N LEU A 404 -1.50 8.68 8.48
CA LEU A 404 -2.47 8.05 7.58
C LEU A 404 -1.99 6.65 7.17
N VAL A 405 -2.89 5.66 7.26
CA VAL A 405 -2.60 4.24 7.00
C VAL A 405 -3.43 3.69 5.85
#